data_AF-D5XFL7-F1
#
_entry.id   AF-D5XFL7-F1
#
_cell.length_a   1.000
_cell.length_b   1.000
_cell.length_c   1.000
_cell.angle_alpha   90.00
_cell.angle_beta   90.00
_cell.angle_gamma   90.00
#
_symmetry.space_group_name_H-M   'P 1'
#
loop_
_entity.id
_entity.type
_entity.pdbx_description
1 polymer ?
#
loop_
_entity_poly.entity_id
_entity_poly.type
_entity_poly.pdbx_seq_one_letter_code
_entity_poly.pdbx_strand_id
1 'polypeptide(L)' 'MVTMNKEAVGGDIPIFFASDQEELSRIASTLAQVLKAMVHDMGNGVYIIVRH' A
#
# COMPACT_ATOMS: atom_id res chain seq x y z
N MET A 1 -4.20 1.87 1.43
CA MET A 1 -3.22 0.78 1.63
C MET A 1 -2.93 0.12 0.29
N VAL A 2 -1.81 -0.57 0.15
CA VAL A 2 -1.45 -1.35 -1.04
C VAL A 2 -1.05 -2.76 -0.63
N THR A 3 -1.56 -3.80 -1.29
CA THR A 3 -1.19 -5.19 -1.01
C THR A 3 -1.40 -6.10 -2.22
N MET A 4 -0.73 -7.26 -2.24
CA MET A 4 -1.06 -8.36 -3.15
C MET A 4 -2.10 -9.33 -2.56
N ASN A 5 -2.30 -9.32 -1.23
CA ASN A 5 -3.13 -10.29 -0.53
C ASN A 5 -4.47 -9.67 -0.09
N LYS A 6 -5.56 -10.03 -0.77
CA LYS A 6 -6.93 -9.58 -0.46
C LYS A 6 -7.43 -10.02 0.92
N GLU A 7 -6.93 -11.14 1.43
CA GLU A 7 -7.36 -11.71 2.71
C GLU A 7 -6.63 -11.06 3.90
N ALA A 8 -5.50 -10.40 3.66
CA ALA A 8 -4.71 -9.73 4.70
C ALA A 8 -5.28 -8.37 5.14
N VAL A 9 -6.31 -7.87 4.45
CA VAL A 9 -6.83 -6.51 4.62
C VAL A 9 -8.36 -6.49 4.56
N GLY A 10 -8.98 -5.49 5.19
CA GLY A 10 -10.43 -5.28 5.17
C GLY A 10 -10.84 -3.91 5.70
N GLY A 11 -12.13 -3.60 5.65
CA GLY A 11 -12.73 -2.34 6.12
C GLY A 11 -13.06 -1.33 5.00
N ASP A 12 -13.63 -0.19 5.38
CA ASP A 12 -14.14 0.86 4.46
C ASP A 12 -13.09 1.91 4.07
N ILE A 13 -11.84 1.49 3.89
CA ILE A 13 -10.76 2.39 3.45
C ILE A 13 -10.26 2.03 2.05
N PRO A 14 -9.73 3.00 1.28
CA PRO A 14 -9.17 2.72 -0.04
C PRO A 14 -8.00 1.72 0.02
N ILE A 15 -8.18 0.59 -0.66
CA ILE A 15 -7.17 -0.47 -0.81
C ILE A 15 -6.89 -0.65 -2.31
N PHE A 16 -5.61 -0.56 -2.66
CA PHE A 16 -5.12 -0.87 -4.01
C PHE A 16 -4.51 -2.27 -4.01
N PHE A 17 -4.83 -3.06 -5.02
CA PHE A 17 -4.29 -4.41 -5.19
C PHE A 17 -3.22 -4.41 -6.27
N ALA A 18 -2.05 -4.94 -5.94
CA ALA A 18 -0.95 -5.17 -6.88
C ALA A 18 -0.90 -6.63 -7.31
N SER A 19 -0.42 -6.87 -8.52
CA SER A 19 -0.27 -8.20 -9.13
C SER A 19 1.04 -8.86 -8.71
N ASP A 20 2.06 -8.06 -8.38
CA ASP A 20 3.37 -8.50 -7.94
C ASP A 20 4.06 -7.45 -7.04
N GLN A 21 5.24 -7.81 -6.52
CA GLN A 21 6.01 -6.99 -5.59
C GLN A 21 6.53 -5.69 -6.23
N GLU A 22 6.81 -5.70 -7.53
CA GLU A 22 7.31 -4.54 -8.26
C GLU A 22 6.19 -3.51 -8.42
N GLU A 23 5.00 -3.96 -8.83
CA GLU A 23 3.79 -3.15 -8.88
C GLU A 23 3.38 -2.64 -7.50
N LEU A 24 3.47 -3.46 -6.45
CA LEU A 24 3.18 -3.06 -5.08
C LEU A 24 4.06 -1.88 -4.66
N SER A 25 5.36 -1.97 -4.95
CA SER A 25 6.34 -0.93 -4.63
C SER A 25 6.11 0.34 -5.45
N ARG A 26 5.74 0.20 -6.74
CA ARG A 26 5.39 1.31 -7.63
C ARG A 26 4.15 2.06 -7.14
N ILE A 27 3.03 1.37 -6.92
CA ILE A 27 1.76 1.98 -6.46
C ILE A 27 1.99 2.72 -5.14
N ALA A 28 2.64 2.07 -4.17
CA ALA A 28 2.90 2.67 -2.86
C ALA A 28 3.77 3.92 -2.96
N SER A 29 4.84 3.88 -3.77
CA SER A 29 5.73 5.03 -3.98
C SER A 29 5.03 6.20 -4.69
N THR A 30 4.18 5.91 -5.67
CA THR A 30 3.37 6.93 -6.35
C THR A 30 2.38 7.57 -5.38
N LEU A 31 1.66 6.77 -4.59
CA LEU A 31 0.70 7.29 -3.60
C LEU A 31 1.39 8.15 -2.54
N ALA A 32 2.55 7.72 -2.04
CA ALA A 32 3.32 8.50 -1.08
C ALA A 32 3.74 9.87 -1.63
N GLN A 33 4.18 9.94 -2.89
CA GLN A 33 4.54 11.20 -3.55
C GLN A 33 3.33 12.12 -3.71
N VAL A 34 2.21 11.60 -4.25
CA VAL A 34 0.99 12.37 -4.49
C VAL A 34 0.41 12.91 -3.18
N LEU A 35 0.40 12.08 -2.13
CA LEU A 35 -0.21 12.42 -0.84
C LEU A 35 0.74 13.18 0.10
N LYS A 36 2.01 13.38 -0.29
CA LYS A 36 3.08 13.89 0.59
C LYS A 36 3.13 13.10 1.90
N ALA A 37 3.13 11.78 1.78
CA ALA A 37 3.04 10.80 2.85
C ALA A 37 4.25 9.86 2.81
N MET A 38 4.33 8.95 3.78
CA MET A 38 5.36 7.91 3.84
C MET A 38 4.76 6.52 3.72
N VAL A 39 5.54 5.62 3.11
CA VAL A 39 5.21 4.19 3.02
C VAL A 39 5.79 3.48 4.25
N HIS A 40 4.96 2.71 4.94
CA HIS A 40 5.38 1.78 5.97
C HIS A 40 5.09 0.36 5.53
N ASP A 41 6.13 -0.47 5.44
CA ASP A 41 6.02 -1.91 5.21
C ASP A 41 5.66 -2.61 6.52
N MET A 42 4.58 -3.40 6.52
CA MET A 42 4.10 -4.15 7.68
C MET A 42 4.72 -5.55 7.80
N GLY A 43 5.58 -5.96 6.87
CA GLY A 43 6.28 -7.25 6.90
C GLY A 43 5.43 -8.44 6.47
N ASN A 44 4.17 -8.23 6.10
CA ASN A 44 3.21 -9.26 5.67
C ASN A 44 2.66 -9.00 4.26
N GLY A 45 3.37 -8.22 3.44
CA GLY A 45 2.94 -7.85 2.09
C GLY A 45 1.85 -6.76 2.06
N VAL A 46 1.66 -6.03 3.16
CA VAL A 46 0.78 -4.84 3.23
C VAL A 46 1.63 -3.59 3.41
N TYR A 47 1.47 -2.63 2.52
CA TYR A 47 2.08 -1.31 2.61
C TYR A 47 1.01 -0.29 3.03
N ILE A 48 1.30 0.44 4.10
CA ILE A 48 0.44 1.51 4.61
C ILE A 48 1.04 2.84 4.20
N ILE A 49 0.19 3.76 3.75
CA ILE A 49 0.57 5.12 3.37
C ILE A 49 -0.01 6.06 4.40
N VAL A 50 0.84 6.67 5.22
CA VAL A 50 0.45 7.60 6.30
C VAL A 50 1.19 8.91 6.17
N ARG A 51 0.49 9.99 6.49
CA ARG A 51 1.06 11.32 6.64
C ARG A 51 1.11 11.64 8.14
N HIS A 52 2.26 12.09 8.63
CA HIS A 52 2.40 12.61 9.99
C HIS A 52 1.79 14.01 10.11
#